data_AF-A0A1Q6JV46-F1
#
_entry.id   AF-A0A1Q6JV46-F1
#
_cell.length_a   1.000
_cell.length_b   1.000
_cell.length_c   1.000
_cell.angle_alpha   90.00
_cell.angle_beta   90.00
_cell.angle_gamma   90.00
#
_symmetry.space_group_name_H-M   'P 1'
#
loop_
_entity.id
_entity.type
_entity.pdbx_description
1 polymer ?
#
loop_
_entity_poly.entity_id
_entity_poly.type
_entity_poly.pdbx_seq_one_letter_code
_entity_poly.pdbx_strand_id
1 'polypeptide(L)'
;MNENTITLNQCNIIGQKIDVDINKIRNNEKLKYIILKNFNITNEIIKVLETLKNLEKIWFVNCNIVEKIKIKNIDSIRIESCKNISNISYEQKINYLYINNCKEFDINTIINLDLKGFELEYTISQNLQRLCEINSLEILSLKDIDLTKGHLNIPKSLKKIILNGSKVANKDIVIKFFKDKNIQIEFENKNLPIG
;
A
#
# COMPACT_ATOMS: atom_id res chain seq x y z
N MET A 1 -14.91 -16.06 9.41
CA MET A 1 -14.00 -15.83 8.27
C MET A 1 -14.83 -15.94 7.01
N ASN A 2 -14.71 -14.98 6.09
CA ASN A 2 -15.33 -15.12 4.78
C ASN A 2 -14.67 -16.31 4.07
N GLU A 3 -15.42 -17.23 3.48
CA GLU A 3 -14.88 -18.50 2.95
C GLU A 3 -13.79 -18.31 1.88
N ASN A 4 -13.69 -17.10 1.31
CA ASN A 4 -12.73 -16.73 0.27
C ASN A 4 -11.52 -15.93 0.82
N THR A 5 -11.29 -15.94 2.13
CA THR A 5 -10.18 -15.24 2.78
C THR A 5 -9.37 -16.17 3.68
N ILE A 6 -8.06 -16.19 3.50
CA ILE A 6 -7.13 -16.94 4.37
C ILE A 6 -6.13 -15.98 5.00
N THR A 7 -5.84 -16.21 6.29
CA THR A 7 -4.72 -15.58 6.98
C THR A 7 -3.71 -16.67 7.36
N LEU A 8 -2.47 -16.50 6.91
CA LEU A 8 -1.34 -17.33 7.32
C LEU A 8 -0.39 -16.49 8.18
N ASN A 9 0.13 -17.06 9.26
CA ASN A 9 1.00 -16.36 10.19
C ASN A 9 2.21 -17.23 10.56
N GLN A 10 3.41 -16.79 10.17
CA GLN A 10 4.67 -17.48 10.48
C GLN A 10 5.21 -17.22 11.90
N CYS A 11 4.40 -16.63 12.79
CA CYS A 11 4.69 -16.52 14.21
C CYS A 11 3.57 -17.15 15.05
N ASN A 12 3.95 -17.84 16.13
CA ASN A 12 3.00 -18.28 17.16
C ASN A 12 2.58 -17.11 18.09
N ILE A 13 1.75 -17.40 19.09
CA ILE A 13 1.18 -16.39 20.01
C ILE A 13 2.22 -15.65 20.87
N ILE A 14 3.42 -16.21 21.04
CA ILE A 14 4.53 -15.58 21.77
C ILE A 14 5.57 -14.95 20.83
N GLY A 15 5.27 -14.86 19.52
CA GLY A 15 6.13 -14.21 18.52
C GLY A 15 7.26 -15.07 17.97
N GLN A 16 7.37 -16.35 18.35
CA GLN A 16 8.40 -17.25 17.80
C GLN A 16 8.03 -17.70 16.40
N LYS A 17 9.02 -17.77 15.50
CA LYS A 17 8.83 -18.25 14.13
C LYS A 17 8.40 -19.71 14.14
N ILE A 18 7.36 -20.01 13.35
CA ILE A 18 6.88 -21.37 13.11
C ILE A 18 6.89 -21.66 11.61
N ASP A 19 7.03 -22.93 11.27
CA ASP A 19 6.89 -23.34 9.89
C ASP A 19 5.41 -23.33 9.49
N VAL A 20 5.12 -22.64 8.39
CA VAL A 20 3.79 -22.58 7.79
C VAL A 20 3.95 -22.94 6.33
N ASP A 21 3.48 -24.14 6.00
CA ASP A 21 3.52 -24.64 4.63
C ASP A 21 2.47 -23.92 3.77
N ILE A 22 2.93 -22.91 3.03
CA ILE A 22 2.12 -22.15 2.09
C ILE A 22 1.64 -23.01 0.91
N ASN A 23 2.25 -24.17 0.63
CA ASN A 23 1.81 -25.00 -0.48
C ASN A 23 0.43 -25.60 -0.25
N LYS A 24 -0.05 -25.64 1.00
CA LYS A 24 -1.40 -26.14 1.34
C LYS A 24 -2.53 -25.34 0.71
N ILE A 25 -2.28 -24.10 0.29
CA ILE A 25 -3.30 -23.28 -0.39
C ILE A 25 -3.19 -23.34 -1.92
N ARG A 26 -2.20 -24.03 -2.47
CA ARG A 26 -1.97 -24.10 -3.92
C ARG A 26 -3.23 -24.57 -4.65
N ASN A 27 -3.54 -23.92 -5.78
CA ASN A 27 -4.71 -24.20 -6.61
C ASN A 27 -6.08 -24.03 -5.90
N ASN A 28 -6.16 -23.33 -4.77
CA ASN A 28 -7.44 -23.03 -4.15
C ASN A 28 -8.25 -22.06 -5.04
N GLU A 29 -9.21 -22.60 -5.79
CA GLU A 29 -10.00 -21.84 -6.75
C GLU A 29 -11.02 -20.89 -6.12
N LYS A 30 -11.31 -21.00 -4.81
CA LYS A 30 -12.25 -20.08 -4.13
C LYS A 30 -11.54 -18.89 -3.49
N LEU A 31 -10.23 -18.97 -3.28
CA LEU A 31 -9.47 -17.97 -2.53
C LEU A 31 -9.36 -16.66 -3.31
N LYS A 32 -9.93 -15.60 -2.76
CA LYS A 32 -9.90 -14.23 -3.34
C LYS A 32 -8.99 -13.28 -2.59
N TYR A 33 -8.75 -13.54 -1.30
CA TYR A 33 -7.96 -12.67 -0.45
C TYR A 33 -7.02 -13.48 0.45
N ILE A 34 -5.73 -13.14 0.41
CA ILE A 34 -4.74 -13.70 1.32
C ILE A 34 -4.10 -12.62 2.19
N ILE A 35 -3.91 -12.96 3.46
CA ILE A 35 -3.14 -12.18 4.43
C ILE A 35 -1.94 -13.03 4.86
N LEU A 36 -0.72 -12.57 4.57
CA LEU A 36 0.51 -13.20 5.03
C LEU A 36 1.13 -12.35 6.13
N LYS A 37 1.29 -12.92 7.32
CA LYS A 37 1.86 -12.25 8.49
C LYS A 37 3.20 -12.86 8.89
N ASN A 38 4.20 -12.01 9.13
CA ASN A 38 5.53 -12.42 9.61
C ASN A 38 6.32 -13.31 8.64
N PHE A 39 6.01 -13.25 7.35
CA PHE A 39 6.69 -14.06 6.34
C PHE A 39 7.99 -13.42 5.84
N ASN A 40 8.96 -14.27 5.53
CA ASN A 40 10.02 -13.94 4.58
C ASN A 40 9.46 -14.17 3.17
N ILE A 41 9.09 -13.11 2.46
CA ILE A 41 8.50 -13.22 1.11
C ILE A 41 9.62 -13.47 0.10
N THR A 42 9.46 -14.56 -0.66
CA THR A 42 10.38 -15.05 -1.69
C THR A 42 9.61 -15.29 -2.99
N ASN A 43 10.33 -15.50 -4.10
CA ASN A 43 9.79 -15.89 -5.39
C ASN A 43 9.04 -17.23 -5.31
N GLU A 44 9.42 -18.15 -4.42
CA GLU A 44 8.66 -19.39 -4.21
C GLU A 44 7.26 -19.14 -3.64
N ILE A 45 7.14 -18.21 -2.68
CA ILE A 45 5.82 -17.78 -2.18
C ILE A 45 5.01 -17.15 -3.32
N ILE A 46 5.63 -16.28 -4.13
CA ILE A 46 4.95 -15.64 -5.26
C ILE A 46 4.46 -16.68 -6.27
N LYS A 47 5.27 -17.69 -6.62
CA LYS A 47 4.85 -18.79 -7.49
C LYS A 47 3.64 -19.54 -6.95
N VAL A 48 3.52 -19.70 -5.63
CA VAL A 48 2.32 -20.29 -5.01
C VAL A 48 1.11 -19.36 -5.17
N LEU A 49 1.27 -18.06 -4.93
CA LEU A 49 0.20 -17.09 -5.12
C LEU A 49 -0.29 -17.03 -6.58
N GLU A 50 0.61 -17.17 -7.55
CA GLU A 50 0.27 -17.23 -8.98
C GLU A 50 -0.59 -18.44 -9.35
N THR A 51 -0.62 -19.51 -8.54
CA THR A 51 -1.53 -20.65 -8.77
C THR A 51 -2.99 -20.35 -8.37
N LEU A 52 -3.23 -19.27 -7.64
CA LEU A 52 -4.53 -18.88 -7.11
C LEU A 52 -5.29 -18.04 -8.15
N LYS A 53 -5.95 -18.71 -9.10
CA LYS A 53 -6.57 -18.08 -10.29
C LYS A 53 -7.56 -16.94 -9.98
N ASN A 54 -8.20 -16.97 -8.81
CA ASN A 54 -9.21 -15.99 -8.39
C ASN A 54 -8.69 -15.03 -7.30
N LEU A 55 -7.38 -15.03 -7.02
CA LEU A 55 -6.80 -14.13 -6.04
C LEU A 55 -6.86 -12.69 -6.54
N GLU A 56 -7.59 -11.85 -5.83
CA GLU A 56 -7.79 -10.45 -6.17
C GLU A 56 -6.98 -9.54 -5.23
N LYS A 57 -6.74 -9.99 -3.99
CA LYS A 57 -6.19 -9.14 -2.92
C LYS A 57 -5.06 -9.83 -2.17
N ILE A 58 -4.01 -9.07 -1.87
CA ILE A 58 -2.90 -9.50 -1.04
C ILE A 58 -2.68 -8.50 0.09
N TRP A 59 -2.48 -8.99 1.31
CA TRP A 59 -2.03 -8.20 2.44
C TRP A 59 -0.77 -8.80 3.07
N PHE A 60 0.34 -8.07 3.02
CA PHE A 60 1.56 -8.39 3.75
C PHE A 60 1.60 -7.61 5.06
N VAL A 61 1.79 -8.31 6.19
CA VAL A 61 1.90 -7.70 7.53
C VAL A 61 3.18 -8.16 8.20
N ASN A 62 4.03 -7.23 8.61
CA ASN A 62 5.30 -7.51 9.27
C ASN A 62 6.17 -8.51 8.48
N CYS A 63 6.11 -8.43 7.15
CA CYS A 63 6.87 -9.31 6.27
C CYS A 63 8.23 -8.70 5.92
N ASN A 64 9.19 -9.55 5.56
CA ASN A 64 10.46 -9.14 4.98
C ASN A 64 10.51 -9.57 3.52
N ILE A 65 10.63 -8.64 2.58
CA ILE A 65 10.75 -8.95 1.14
C ILE A 65 12.23 -9.27 0.85
N VAL A 66 12.57 -10.56 0.91
CA VAL A 66 13.97 -11.00 1.01
C VAL A 66 14.72 -10.83 -0.32
N GLU A 67 14.01 -10.92 -1.43
CA GLU A 67 14.57 -10.85 -2.77
C GLU A 67 13.66 -10.04 -3.69
N LYS A 68 14.15 -9.70 -4.88
CA LYS A 68 13.34 -9.03 -5.89
C LYS A 68 12.20 -9.95 -6.32
N ILE A 69 10.97 -9.46 -6.13
CA ILE A 69 9.75 -10.15 -6.50
C ILE A 69 8.94 -9.32 -7.49
N LYS A 70 8.07 -10.01 -8.21
CA LYS A 70 7.16 -9.40 -9.17
C LYS A 70 5.73 -9.84 -8.89
N ILE A 71 4.84 -8.89 -8.60
CA ILE A 71 3.43 -9.17 -8.34
C ILE A 71 2.62 -8.93 -9.63
N LYS A 72 1.76 -9.89 -9.97
CA LYS A 72 1.01 -9.95 -11.24
C LYS A 72 -0.45 -10.30 -10.97
N ASN A 73 -1.38 -9.78 -11.79
CA ASN A 73 -2.81 -10.09 -11.76
C ASN A 73 -3.49 -9.87 -10.39
N ILE A 74 -3.08 -8.85 -9.62
CA ILE A 74 -3.68 -8.53 -8.32
C ILE A 74 -4.34 -7.15 -8.40
N ASP A 75 -5.60 -7.09 -7.98
CA ASP A 75 -6.40 -5.86 -7.97
C ASP A 75 -5.96 -4.91 -6.86
N SER A 76 -5.73 -5.44 -5.64
CA SER A 76 -5.39 -4.64 -4.47
C SER A 76 -4.29 -5.25 -3.62
N ILE A 77 -3.33 -4.40 -3.24
CA ILE A 77 -2.20 -4.78 -2.39
C ILE A 77 -2.16 -3.88 -1.16
N ARG A 78 -2.05 -4.50 0.01
CA ARG A 78 -1.83 -3.85 1.29
C ARG A 78 -0.50 -4.29 1.88
N ILE A 79 0.34 -3.35 2.29
CA ILE A 79 1.67 -3.61 2.84
C ILE A 79 1.81 -2.86 4.15
N GLU A 80 2.05 -3.58 5.24
CA GLU A 80 2.10 -2.99 6.58
C GLU A 80 3.29 -3.47 7.38
N SER A 81 4.03 -2.53 7.95
CA SER A 81 5.18 -2.84 8.82
C SER A 81 6.21 -3.77 8.14
N CYS A 82 6.28 -3.75 6.81
CA CYS A 82 7.15 -4.62 6.04
C CYS A 82 8.53 -4.00 5.83
N LYS A 83 9.55 -4.85 5.66
CA LYS A 83 10.92 -4.47 5.34
C LYS A 83 11.24 -4.76 3.87
N ASN A 84 12.17 -3.98 3.31
CA ASN A 84 12.71 -4.15 1.95
C ASN A 84 11.65 -4.09 0.83
N ILE A 85 10.60 -3.28 1.00
CA ILE A 85 9.50 -3.19 0.03
C ILE A 85 9.93 -2.64 -1.34
N SER A 86 11.11 -2.01 -1.45
CA SER A 86 11.74 -1.62 -2.71
C SER A 86 12.11 -2.80 -3.61
N ASN A 87 12.14 -4.02 -3.06
CA ASN A 87 12.32 -5.25 -3.83
C ASN A 87 11.04 -5.68 -4.57
N ILE A 88 9.90 -5.03 -4.34
CA ILE A 88 8.65 -5.34 -5.04
C ILE A 88 8.59 -4.55 -6.35
N SER A 89 8.37 -5.28 -7.44
CA SER A 89 7.96 -4.72 -8.72
C SER A 89 6.55 -5.19 -9.10
N TYR A 90 5.86 -4.40 -9.90
CA TYR A 90 4.47 -4.62 -10.27
C TYR A 90 4.37 -4.73 -11.80
N GLU A 91 3.72 -5.77 -12.32
CA GLU A 91 3.70 -6.04 -13.78
C GLU A 91 2.40 -5.61 -14.49
N GLN A 92 1.33 -5.30 -13.75
CA GLN A 92 -0.02 -5.09 -14.31
C GLN A 92 -0.85 -4.04 -13.54
N LYS A 93 -2.09 -3.84 -14.00
CA LYS A 93 -3.14 -3.01 -13.39
C LYS A 93 -3.44 -3.43 -11.95
N ILE A 94 -2.73 -2.82 -11.01
CA ILE A 94 -3.17 -2.73 -9.63
C ILE A 94 -4.09 -1.52 -9.56
N ASN A 95 -5.31 -1.72 -9.07
CA ASN A 95 -6.24 -0.61 -8.89
C ASN A 95 -5.97 0.13 -7.58
N TYR A 96 -5.57 -0.60 -6.52
CA TYR A 96 -5.39 -0.05 -5.18
C TYR A 96 -4.11 -0.52 -4.50
N LEU A 97 -3.30 0.44 -4.04
CA LEU A 97 -2.10 0.18 -3.25
C LEU A 97 -2.17 0.94 -1.92
N TYR A 98 -2.01 0.22 -0.81
CA TYR A 98 -1.90 0.79 0.53
C TYR A 98 -0.58 0.40 1.16
N ILE A 99 0.17 1.38 1.65
CA ILE A 99 1.46 1.19 2.32
C ILE A 99 1.43 1.94 3.65
N ASN A 100 1.68 1.20 4.74
CA ASN A 100 1.67 1.76 6.09
C ASN A 100 2.86 1.28 6.92
N ASN A 101 3.41 2.18 7.73
CA ASN A 101 4.43 1.90 8.72
C ASN A 101 5.65 1.18 8.14
N CYS A 102 5.99 1.49 6.90
CA CYS A 102 7.20 0.99 6.25
C CYS A 102 8.31 2.04 6.44
N LYS A 103 9.57 1.62 6.39
CA LYS A 103 10.69 2.55 6.59
C LYS A 103 10.68 3.67 5.54
N GLU A 104 10.59 3.28 4.27
CA GLU A 104 10.60 4.19 3.14
C GLU A 104 9.86 3.61 1.94
N PHE A 105 9.39 4.48 1.04
CA PHE A 105 8.78 4.10 -0.22
C PHE A 105 9.10 5.12 -1.32
N ASP A 106 9.60 4.66 -2.47
CA ASP A 106 9.87 5.51 -3.63
C ASP A 106 8.69 5.46 -4.63
N ILE A 107 8.09 6.61 -4.89
CA ILE A 107 6.98 6.76 -5.85
C ILE A 107 7.35 6.32 -7.27
N ASN A 108 8.64 6.33 -7.63
CA ASN A 108 9.13 5.80 -8.91
C ASN A 108 8.70 4.34 -9.17
N THR A 109 8.41 3.58 -8.11
CA THR A 109 7.97 2.19 -8.22
C THR A 109 6.54 2.03 -8.78
N ILE A 110 5.73 3.10 -8.78
CA ILE A 110 4.30 3.04 -9.11
C ILE A 110 3.85 4.01 -10.20
N ILE A 111 4.72 4.89 -10.70
CA ILE A 111 4.37 5.91 -11.70
C ILE A 111 3.79 5.35 -13.01
N ASN A 112 4.16 4.12 -13.37
CA ASN A 112 3.73 3.47 -14.60
C ASN A 112 2.51 2.57 -14.40
N LEU A 113 1.90 2.61 -13.21
CA LEU A 113 0.72 1.79 -12.89
C LEU A 113 -0.57 2.56 -13.15
N ASP A 114 -1.60 1.84 -13.56
CA ASP A 114 -2.95 2.37 -13.69
C ASP A 114 -3.70 2.40 -12.34
N LEU A 115 -3.06 2.96 -11.30
CA LEU A 115 -3.63 3.02 -9.95
C LEU A 115 -4.83 3.98 -9.91
N LYS A 116 -5.97 3.48 -9.41
CA LYS A 116 -7.14 4.32 -9.08
C LYS A 116 -7.05 4.91 -7.68
N GLY A 117 -6.45 4.17 -6.75
CA GLY A 117 -6.27 4.60 -5.37
C GLY A 117 -4.88 4.28 -4.84
N PHE A 118 -4.28 5.26 -4.17
CA PHE A 118 -3.00 5.10 -3.48
C PHE A 118 -3.08 5.69 -2.09
N GLU A 119 -2.69 4.89 -1.10
CA GLU A 119 -2.62 5.31 0.29
C GLU A 119 -1.22 5.07 0.85
N LEU A 120 -0.67 6.11 1.46
CA LEU A 120 0.60 6.08 2.18
C LEU A 120 0.41 6.65 3.58
N GLU A 121 0.82 5.89 4.58
CA GLU A 121 0.67 6.24 5.99
C GLU A 121 1.93 5.88 6.79
N TYR A 122 2.32 6.73 7.74
CA TYR A 122 3.48 6.49 8.63
C TYR A 122 4.76 5.99 7.92
N THR A 123 5.02 6.45 6.70
CA THR A 123 6.10 5.95 5.84
C THR A 123 6.85 7.12 5.20
N ILE A 124 8.19 7.08 5.20
CA ILE A 124 8.99 8.12 4.54
C ILE A 124 8.88 7.95 3.02
N SER A 125 8.25 8.90 2.36
CA SER A 125 8.12 8.91 0.90
C SER A 125 9.31 9.57 0.21
N GLN A 126 9.77 8.99 -0.90
CA GLN A 126 10.71 9.60 -1.83
C GLN A 126 10.00 9.92 -3.14
N ASN A 127 10.39 11.03 -3.80
CA ASN A 127 9.86 11.44 -5.11
C ASN A 127 8.33 11.69 -5.16
N LEU A 128 7.72 12.18 -4.06
CA LEU A 128 6.29 12.52 -4.00
C LEU A 128 5.80 13.42 -5.15
N GLN A 129 6.65 14.33 -5.63
CA GLN A 129 6.32 15.24 -6.72
C GLN A 129 5.97 14.52 -8.04
N ARG A 130 6.29 13.23 -8.17
CA ARG A 130 6.00 12.41 -9.36
C ARG A 130 4.62 11.75 -9.32
N LEU A 131 3.86 11.88 -8.22
CA LEU A 131 2.49 11.38 -8.16
C LEU A 131 1.61 11.96 -9.28
N CYS A 132 1.91 13.17 -9.77
CA CYS A 132 1.20 13.78 -10.90
C CYS A 132 1.34 13.02 -12.23
N GLU A 133 2.31 12.11 -12.36
CA GLU A 133 2.52 11.29 -13.55
C GLU A 133 1.52 10.11 -13.65
N ILE A 134 0.87 9.76 -12.54
CA ILE A 134 -0.12 8.67 -12.49
C ILE A 134 -1.46 9.18 -13.02
N ASN A 135 -1.71 8.99 -14.32
CA ASN A 135 -2.86 9.57 -15.01
C ASN A 135 -4.23 9.05 -14.54
N SER A 136 -4.30 7.90 -13.88
CA SER A 136 -5.54 7.26 -13.45
C SER A 136 -5.86 7.42 -11.96
N LEU A 137 -5.02 8.13 -11.19
CA LEU A 137 -5.15 8.22 -9.74
C LEU A 137 -6.28 9.14 -9.30
N GLU A 138 -7.40 8.54 -8.90
CA GLU A 138 -8.61 9.25 -8.47
C GLU A 138 -8.63 9.54 -6.98
N ILE A 139 -8.01 8.67 -6.16
CA ILE A 139 -8.00 8.77 -4.70
C ILE A 139 -6.55 8.72 -4.20
N LEU A 140 -6.13 9.76 -3.48
CA LEU A 140 -4.81 9.84 -2.86
C LEU A 140 -4.96 10.06 -1.36
N SER A 141 -4.41 9.16 -0.55
CA SER A 141 -4.31 9.34 0.90
C SER A 141 -2.83 9.45 1.28
N LEU A 142 -2.44 10.59 1.85
CA LEU A 142 -1.13 10.82 2.45
C LEU A 142 -1.39 11.17 3.91
N LYS A 143 -1.51 10.15 4.77
CA LYS A 143 -1.84 10.30 6.19
C LYS A 143 -0.57 10.28 7.04
N ASP A 144 -0.50 11.19 8.00
CA ASP A 144 0.66 11.30 8.90
C ASP A 144 2.01 11.40 8.15
N ILE A 145 2.01 12.08 7.00
CA ILE A 145 3.19 12.32 6.16
C ILE A 145 3.68 13.76 6.38
N ASP A 146 5.00 13.95 6.41
CA ASP A 146 5.60 15.28 6.40
C ASP A 146 5.72 15.83 4.97
N LEU A 147 4.82 16.73 4.60
CA LEU A 147 4.75 17.38 3.30
C LEU A 147 5.36 18.79 3.33
N THR A 148 6.05 19.17 4.40
CA THR A 148 6.67 20.51 4.50
C THR A 148 7.93 20.67 3.66
N LYS A 149 8.61 19.56 3.33
CA LYS A 149 9.92 19.55 2.67
C LYS A 149 9.85 19.33 1.15
N GLY A 150 8.68 19.36 0.54
CA GLY A 150 8.52 19.09 -0.89
C GLY A 150 7.30 19.74 -1.50
N HIS A 151 7.32 19.89 -2.82
CA HIS A 151 6.15 20.31 -3.59
C HIS A 151 5.32 19.08 -3.94
N LEU A 152 4.07 19.04 -3.48
CA LEU A 152 3.11 18.02 -3.89
C LEU A 152 2.49 18.42 -5.22
N ASN A 153 2.88 17.76 -6.31
CA ASN A 153 2.17 17.85 -7.57
C ASN A 153 1.11 16.76 -7.63
N ILE A 154 -0.13 17.15 -7.89
CA ILE A 154 -1.27 16.23 -7.86
C ILE A 154 -1.62 15.70 -9.25
N PRO A 155 -2.12 14.45 -9.35
CA PRO A 155 -2.66 13.92 -10.60
C PRO A 155 -3.82 14.78 -11.14
N LYS A 156 -3.94 14.87 -12.46
CA LYS A 156 -5.06 15.58 -13.11
C LYS A 156 -6.41 14.88 -12.90
N SER A 157 -6.40 13.56 -12.70
CA SER A 157 -7.57 12.73 -12.47
C SER A 157 -8.05 12.69 -11.02
N LEU A 158 -7.32 13.35 -10.11
CA LEU A 158 -7.59 13.27 -8.69
C LEU A 158 -8.97 13.84 -8.34
N LYS A 159 -9.79 13.04 -7.68
CA LYS A 159 -11.14 13.40 -7.20
C LYS A 159 -11.18 13.59 -5.70
N LYS A 160 -10.34 12.86 -4.97
CA LYS A 160 -10.28 12.90 -3.50
C LYS A 160 -8.85 12.88 -2.99
N ILE A 161 -8.56 13.75 -2.03
CA ILE A 161 -7.33 13.72 -1.25
C ILE A 161 -7.62 13.60 0.26
N ILE A 162 -6.84 12.79 0.96
CA ILE A 162 -6.92 12.61 2.41
C ILE A 162 -5.55 12.94 3.01
N LEU A 163 -5.50 13.96 3.87
CA LEU A 163 -4.29 14.50 4.48
C LEU A 163 -4.31 14.45 6.02
N ASN A 164 -5.19 13.62 6.60
CA ASN A 164 -5.34 13.55 8.06
C ASN A 164 -4.01 13.27 8.75
N GLY A 165 -3.69 14.04 9.80
CA GLY A 165 -2.43 13.92 10.55
C GLY A 165 -1.17 14.41 9.83
N SER A 166 -1.24 14.76 8.54
CA SER A 166 -0.07 15.18 7.77
C SER A 166 0.37 16.60 8.09
N LYS A 167 1.68 16.82 8.07
CA LYS A 167 2.27 18.15 8.24
C LYS A 167 2.32 18.84 6.88
N VAL A 168 1.63 19.94 6.71
CA VAL A 168 1.69 20.77 5.50
C VAL A 168 2.08 22.20 5.86
N ALA A 169 2.71 22.91 4.91
CA ALA A 169 2.83 24.35 5.01
C ALA A 169 1.48 25.01 4.72
N ASN A 170 1.00 25.85 5.64
CA ASN A 170 -0.23 26.65 5.51
C ASN A 170 -1.48 25.84 5.12
N LYS A 171 -2.10 25.22 6.12
CA LYS A 171 -3.27 24.35 5.99
C LYS A 171 -4.43 24.98 5.19
N ASP A 172 -4.74 26.25 5.45
CA ASP A 172 -5.89 26.91 4.82
C ASP A 172 -5.69 27.11 3.32
N ILE A 173 -4.47 27.46 2.89
CA ILE A 173 -4.13 27.56 1.47
C ILE A 173 -4.28 26.21 0.78
N VAL A 174 -3.79 25.14 1.41
CA VAL A 174 -3.90 23.77 0.86
C VAL A 174 -5.37 23.37 0.71
N ILE A 175 -6.20 23.58 1.73
CA ILE A 175 -7.63 23.27 1.67
C ILE A 175 -8.33 24.06 0.56
N LYS A 176 -8.05 25.37 0.46
CA LYS A 176 -8.62 26.22 -0.59
C LYS A 176 -8.21 25.74 -1.98
N PHE A 177 -6.93 25.43 -2.19
CA PHE A 177 -6.41 24.92 -3.47
C PHE A 177 -7.18 23.68 -3.98
N PHE A 178 -7.46 22.71 -3.11
CA PHE A 178 -8.21 21.51 -3.50
C PHE A 178 -9.68 21.81 -3.77
N LYS A 179 -10.32 22.65 -2.94
CA LYS A 179 -11.72 23.06 -3.15
C LYS A 179 -11.92 23.83 -4.45
N ASP A 180 -11.03 24.77 -4.77
CA ASP A 180 -11.07 25.57 -6.01
C ASP A 180 -10.94 24.68 -7.26
N LYS A 181 -10.36 23.48 -7.13
CA LYS A 181 -10.25 22.46 -8.18
C LYS A 181 -11.39 21.43 -8.17
N ASN A 182 -12.41 21.60 -7.33
CA ASN A 182 -13.49 20.63 -7.11
C ASN A 182 -13.00 19.23 -6.66
N ILE A 183 -11.89 19.19 -5.90
CA ILE A 183 -11.35 17.96 -5.32
C ILE A 183 -11.85 17.85 -3.88
N GLN A 184 -12.43 16.69 -3.52
CA GLN A 184 -12.80 16.41 -2.14
C GLN A 184 -11.54 16.34 -1.27
N ILE A 185 -11.54 17.04 -0.14
CA ILE A 185 -10.43 17.00 0.83
C ILE A 185 -10.91 16.60 2.22
N GLU A 186 -10.21 15.63 2.82
CA GLU A 186 -10.26 15.33 4.25
C GLU A 186 -8.95 15.80 4.88
N PHE A 187 -9.03 16.66 5.89
CA PHE A 187 -7.83 17.17 6.57
C PHE A 187 -8.07 17.47 8.04
N GLU A 188 -8.21 16.41 8.81
CA GLU A 188 -8.31 16.45 10.26
C GLU A 188 -6.93 16.53 10.89
N ASN A 189 -6.79 17.43 11.88
CA ASN A 189 -5.63 17.38 12.75
C ASN A 189 -5.84 16.18 13.69
N LYS A 190 -4.98 15.17 13.62
CA LYS A 190 -4.90 14.19 14.71
C LYS A 190 -4.31 14.91 15.91
N ASN A 191 -5.16 15.51 16.74
CA ASN A 191 -4.82 15.80 18.12
C ASN A 191 -4.73 14.43 18.80
N LEU A 192 -3.55 13.81 18.80
CA LEU A 192 -3.34 12.68 19.72
C LEU A 192 -3.49 13.25 21.14
N PRO A 193 -4.35 12.68 22.00
CA PRO A 193 -4.28 12.99 23.42
C PRO A 193 -2.86 12.64 23.88
N ILE A 194 -2.19 13.62 24.48
CA ILE A 194 -0.90 13.42 25.14
C ILE A 194 -1.17 12.43 26.27
N GLY A 195 -0.71 11.19 26.11
CA GLY A 195 -0.67 10.17 27.17
C GLY A 195 0.67 10.21 27.88
#